data_AF-A0A6G1F3F4-F1
#
_entry.id   AF-A0A6G1F3F4-F1
#
_cell.length_a   1.000
_cell.length_b   1.000
_cell.length_c   1.000
_cell.angle_alpha   90.00
_cell.angle_beta   90.00
_cell.angle_gamma   90.00
#
_symmetry.space_group_name_H-M   'P 1'
#
loop_
_entity.id
_entity.type
_entity.pdbx_description
1 polymer ?
#
loop_
_entity_poly.entity_id
_entity_poly.type
_entity_poly.pdbx_seq_one_letter_code
_entity_poly.pdbx_strand_id
1 'polypeptide(L)'
;MRGSVLVAITAAVSNLLQGWNNATIVGTVLYIKREFELEAQPAVEGFVVAMSLIGATIITTFSGPVSDVIGRRPMLLVDGFDVGLATTLVPVYISETSPPEIRGRLNTLPQFTGSGGMFFSYCMIFAMTLPPSPN
;
A
#
# COMPACT_ATOMS: atom_id res chain seq x y z
N MET A 1 13.69 4.40 -23.26
CA MET A 1 13.09 3.06 -23.01
C MET A 1 13.54 2.47 -21.67
N ARG A 2 14.84 2.35 -21.36
CA ARG A 2 15.34 1.76 -20.09
C ARG A 2 14.83 2.45 -18.80
N GLY A 3 14.75 3.78 -18.77
CA GLY A 3 14.26 4.52 -17.60
C GLY A 3 12.78 4.30 -17.30
N SER A 4 11.93 4.16 -18.32
CA SER A 4 10.49 3.91 -18.14
C SER A 4 10.20 2.51 -17.59
N VAL A 5 11.03 1.52 -17.95
CA VAL A 5 10.91 0.15 -17.44
C VAL A 5 11.27 0.07 -15.96
N LEU A 6 12.35 0.75 -15.54
CA LEU A 6 12.73 0.80 -14.12
C LEU A 6 11.64 1.44 -13.26
N VAL A 7 11.06 2.55 -13.73
CA VAL A 7 9.96 3.22 -13.03
C VAL A 7 8.70 2.33 -12.98
N ALA A 8 8.41 1.57 -14.03
CA ALA A 8 7.29 0.63 -14.02
C ALA A 8 7.50 -0.52 -13.03
N ILE A 9 8.74 -1.02 -12.88
CA ILE A 9 9.08 -2.07 -11.93
C ILE A 9 8.99 -1.54 -10.49
N THR A 10 9.56 -0.38 -10.20
CA THR A 10 9.48 0.19 -8.85
C THR A 10 8.03 0.48 -8.47
N ALA A 11 7.23 1.03 -9.40
CA ALA A 11 5.80 1.23 -9.22
C ALA A 11 5.04 -0.07 -8.91
N ALA A 12 5.33 -1.16 -9.63
CA ALA A 12 4.70 -2.45 -9.40
C ALA A 12 5.08 -3.01 -8.01
N VAL A 13 6.36 -2.95 -7.64
CA VAL A 13 6.85 -3.41 -6.34
C VAL A 13 6.23 -2.61 -5.19
N SER A 14 6.18 -1.28 -5.31
CA SER A 14 5.53 -0.44 -4.29
C SER A 14 4.05 -0.80 -4.12
N ASN A 15 3.32 -1.03 -5.21
CA ASN A 15 1.90 -1.39 -5.12
C ASN A 15 1.70 -2.79 -4.52
N LEU A 16 2.59 -3.75 -4.80
CA LEU A 16 2.62 -5.06 -4.14
C LEU A 16 2.76 -4.92 -2.62
N LEU A 17 3.78 -4.18 -2.18
CA LEU A 17 4.12 -3.99 -0.78
C LEU A 17 3.01 -3.25 -0.03
N GLN A 18 2.36 -2.29 -0.68
CA GLN A 18 1.21 -1.61 -0.11
C GLN A 18 0.03 -2.57 0.11
N GLY A 19 -0.30 -3.39 -0.89
CA GLY A 19 -1.33 -4.40 -0.75
C GLY A 19 -1.05 -5.34 0.42
N TRP A 20 0.21 -5.75 0.58
CA TRP A 20 0.66 -6.55 1.70
C TRP A 20 0.47 -5.84 3.05
N ASN A 21 0.89 -4.58 3.17
CA ASN A 21 0.77 -3.81 4.41
C ASN A 21 -0.70 -3.65 4.84
N ASN A 22 -1.58 -3.32 3.88
CA ASN A 22 -3.01 -3.14 4.16
C ASN A 22 -3.67 -4.44 4.66
N ALA A 23 -3.38 -5.58 4.01
CA ALA A 23 -3.89 -6.87 4.44
C ALA A 23 -3.31 -7.31 5.79
N THR A 24 -2.03 -7.02 6.06
CA THR A 24 -1.37 -7.33 7.32
C THR A 24 -2.00 -6.57 8.49
N ILE A 25 -2.29 -5.27 8.32
CA ILE A 25 -2.99 -4.48 9.35
C ILE A 25 -4.33 -5.13 9.72
N VAL A 26 -5.11 -5.53 8.71
CA VAL A 26 -6.41 -6.21 8.92
C VAL A 26 -6.22 -7.55 9.64
N GLY A 27 -5.20 -8.33 9.27
CA GLY A 27 -4.86 -9.59 9.92
C GLY A 27 -4.40 -9.42 11.37
N THR A 28 -3.53 -8.45 11.65
CA THR A 28 -3.00 -8.18 13.00
C THR A 28 -4.08 -7.73 13.97
N VAL A 29 -5.08 -6.96 13.51
CA VAL A 29 -6.23 -6.58 14.35
C VAL A 29 -6.98 -7.81 14.88
N LEU A 30 -7.04 -8.92 14.13
CA LEU A 30 -7.67 -10.17 14.60
C LEU A 30 -6.92 -10.81 15.77
N TYR A 31 -5.58 -10.69 15.80
CA TYR A 31 -4.75 -11.24 16.87
C TYR A 31 -4.68 -10.31 18.09
N ILE A 32 -4.57 -8.99 17.88
CA ILE A 32 -4.54 -7.98 18.96
C ILE A 32 -5.81 -8.02 19.82
N LYS A 33 -6.99 -8.26 19.20
CA LYS A 33 -8.26 -8.41 19.93
C LYS A 33 -8.20 -9.49 21.00
N ARG A 34 -7.48 -10.58 20.71
CA ARG A 34 -7.40 -11.77 21.56
C ARG A 34 -6.41 -11.60 22.71
N GLU A 35 -5.28 -10.93 22.46
CA GLU A 35 -4.20 -10.74 23.44
C GLU A 35 -4.47 -9.61 24.43
N PHE A 36 -5.15 -8.55 24.00
CA PHE A 36 -5.37 -7.34 24.80
C PHE A 36 -6.82 -7.20 25.32
N GLU A 37 -7.66 -8.24 25.20
CA GLU A 37 -9.07 -8.24 25.64
C GLU A 37 -9.88 -7.01 25.14
N LEU A 38 -9.58 -6.52 23.92
CA LEU A 38 -10.24 -5.32 23.35
C LEU A 38 -11.73 -5.52 23.02
N GLU A 39 -12.28 -6.72 23.20
CA GLU A 39 -13.71 -7.00 22.98
C GLU A 39 -14.62 -6.10 23.83
N ALA A 40 -14.14 -5.59 24.96
CA ALA A 40 -14.88 -4.68 25.83
C ALA A 40 -14.82 -3.19 25.41
N GLN A 41 -13.93 -2.79 24.49
CA GLN A 41 -13.70 -1.37 24.12
C GLN A 41 -13.57 -1.17 22.60
N PRO A 42 -14.68 -1.25 21.84
CA PRO A 42 -14.68 -1.03 20.37
C PRO A 42 -14.16 0.36 19.96
N ALA A 43 -14.15 1.34 20.87
CA ALA A 43 -13.57 2.67 20.64
C ALA A 43 -12.05 2.63 20.40
N VAL A 44 -11.31 1.75 21.09
CA VAL A 44 -9.85 1.67 20.97
C VAL A 44 -9.46 0.94 19.68
N GLU A 45 -10.23 -0.07 19.27
CA GLU A 45 -10.06 -0.73 17.96
C GLU A 45 -10.22 0.29 16.82
N GLY A 46 -11.31 1.05 16.83
CA GLY A 46 -11.57 2.09 15.83
C GLY A 46 -10.46 3.14 15.81
N PHE A 47 -9.91 3.50 16.98
CA PHE A 47 -8.80 4.44 17.08
C PHE A 47 -7.51 3.91 16.43
N VAL A 48 -7.13 2.65 16.67
CA VAL A 48 -5.94 2.03 16.08
C VAL A 48 -6.02 2.01 14.55
N VAL A 49 -7.17 1.63 14.00
CA VAL A 49 -7.38 1.65 12.54
C VAL A 49 -7.38 3.09 12.00
N ALA A 50 -7.98 4.03 12.74
CA ALA A 50 -8.01 5.44 12.37
C ALA A 50 -6.61 6.09 12.35
N MET A 51 -5.69 5.70 13.23
CA MET A 51 -4.32 6.24 13.21
C MET A 51 -3.60 5.93 11.89
N SER A 52 -3.81 4.75 11.31
CA SER A 52 -3.28 4.39 10.00
C SER A 52 -3.83 5.28 8.89
N LEU A 53 -5.13 5.61 8.95
CA LEU A 53 -5.77 6.53 8.00
C LEU A 53 -5.28 7.98 8.18
N ILE A 54 -5.07 8.43 9.41
CA ILE A 54 -4.51 9.75 9.71
C ILE A 54 -3.10 9.86 9.13
N GLY A 55 -2.25 8.85 9.35
CA GLY A 55 -0.92 8.79 8.74
C GLY A 55 -0.96 8.86 7.22
N ALA A 56 -1.84 8.06 6.59
CA ALA A 56 -2.04 8.10 5.14
C ALA A 56 -2.53 9.46 4.65
N THR A 57 -3.42 10.13 5.39
CA THR A 57 -3.96 11.46 5.04
C THR A 57 -2.85 12.52 5.08
N ILE A 58 -2.00 12.49 6.10
CA ILE A 58 -0.87 13.40 6.22
C ILE A 58 0.10 13.17 5.05
N ILE A 59 0.51 11.93 4.81
CA ILE A 59 1.49 11.60 3.76
C ILE A 59 0.95 12.00 2.37
N THR A 60 -0.31 11.69 2.06
CA THR A 60 -0.91 12.06 0.77
C THR A 60 -1.04 13.56 0.58
N THR A 61 -1.34 14.31 1.65
CA THR A 61 -1.41 15.78 1.62
C THR A 61 -0.05 16.41 1.34
N PHE A 62 1.02 15.89 1.95
CA PHE A 62 2.38 16.39 1.73
C PHE A 62 3.06 15.83 0.46
N SER A 63 2.54 14.74 -0.12
CA SER A 63 3.08 14.10 -1.33
C SER A 63 3.12 15.05 -2.54
N GLY A 64 2.06 15.83 -2.77
CA GLY A 64 1.97 16.74 -3.91
C GLY A 64 3.09 17.81 -3.93
N PRO A 65 3.20 18.65 -2.89
CA PRO A 65 4.26 19.66 -2.81
C PRO A 65 5.67 19.06 -2.84
N VAL A 66 5.88 17.90 -2.19
CA VAL A 66 7.18 17.22 -2.17
C VAL A 66 7.55 16.69 -3.58
N SER A 67 6.57 16.23 -4.35
CA SER A 67 6.75 15.81 -5.75
C SER A 67 7.15 16.94 -6.68
N ASP A 68 6.62 18.13 -6.44
CA ASP A 68 6.94 19.29 -7.27
C ASP A 68 8.36 19.82 -6.97
N VAL A 69 8.86 19.65 -5.74
CA VAL A 69 10.20 20.12 -5.32
C VAL A 69 11.32 19.13 -5.68
N ILE A 70 11.13 17.83 -5.41
CA ILE A 70 12.16 16.80 -5.63
C ILE A 70 12.20 16.34 -7.10
N GLY A 71 11.10 16.52 -7.83
CA GLY A 71 10.92 16.02 -9.18
C GLY A 71 10.44 14.57 -9.21
N ARG A 72 9.56 14.26 -10.17
CA ARG A 72 8.81 12.99 -10.24
C ARG A 72 9.66 11.73 -10.36
N ARG A 73 10.80 11.79 -11.06
CA ARG A 73 11.66 10.62 -11.30
C ARG A 73 12.37 10.11 -10.03
N PRO A 74 13.10 10.94 -9.27
CA PRO A 74 13.71 10.50 -8.02
C PRO A 74 12.66 10.14 -6.95
N MET A 75 11.52 10.82 -6.90
CA MET A 75 10.47 10.49 -5.93
C MET A 75 9.87 9.10 -6.15
N LEU A 76 9.67 8.66 -7.40
CA LEU A 76 9.23 7.29 -7.74
C LEU A 76 10.26 6.19 -7.41
N LEU A 77 11.54 6.54 -7.28
CA LEU A 77 12.57 5.61 -6.83
C LEU A 77 12.61 5.53 -5.31
N VAL A 78 12.40 6.65 -4.61
CA VAL A 78 12.28 6.73 -3.14
C VAL A 78 10.97 6.08 -2.66
N ASP A 79 9.91 6.16 -3.47
CA ASP A 79 8.62 5.45 -3.32
C ASP A 79 8.73 3.93 -3.22
N GLY A 80 9.81 3.34 -3.75
CA GLY A 80 10.09 1.92 -3.55
C GLY A 80 10.32 1.58 -2.08
N PHE A 81 10.62 2.58 -1.26
CA PHE A 81 11.00 2.45 0.15
C PHE A 81 9.90 2.89 1.12
N ASP A 82 8.99 3.78 0.71
CA ASP A 82 7.90 4.28 1.56
C ASP A 82 6.52 3.96 0.97
N VAL A 83 5.69 3.27 1.77
CA VAL A 83 4.41 2.69 1.33
C VAL A 83 3.33 3.75 1.07
N GLY A 84 3.48 4.96 1.62
CA GLY A 84 2.45 6.01 1.60
C GLY A 84 2.49 6.96 0.40
N LEU A 85 3.68 7.29 -0.12
CA LEU A 85 3.81 8.21 -1.25
C LEU A 85 3.44 7.54 -2.60
N ALA A 86 3.59 6.21 -2.67
CA ALA A 86 3.54 5.43 -3.90
C ALA A 86 2.19 5.37 -4.61
N THR A 87 1.10 5.40 -3.86
CA THR A 87 -0.25 5.33 -4.44
C THR A 87 -0.63 6.56 -5.23
N THR A 88 -0.06 7.71 -4.90
CA THR A 88 -0.45 8.97 -5.53
C THR A 88 0.39 9.25 -6.77
N LEU A 89 1.68 8.89 -6.75
CA LEU A 89 2.61 9.26 -7.81
C LEU A 89 2.63 8.29 -8.98
N VAL A 90 2.43 6.99 -8.73
CA VAL A 90 2.38 5.97 -9.78
C VAL A 90 1.27 6.25 -10.80
N PRO A 91 -0.01 6.44 -10.42
CA PRO A 91 -1.06 6.73 -11.38
C PRO A 91 -0.87 8.11 -12.03
N VAL A 92 -0.33 9.10 -11.31
CA VAL A 92 -0.03 10.43 -11.87
C VAL A 92 1.04 10.34 -12.96
N TYR A 93 2.16 9.67 -12.70
CA TYR A 93 3.24 9.53 -13.68
C TYR A 93 2.84 8.68 -14.89
N ILE A 94 2.12 7.58 -14.64
CA ILE A 94 1.50 6.80 -15.72
C ILE A 94 0.58 7.71 -16.52
N SER A 95 -0.26 8.52 -15.87
CA SER A 95 -1.14 9.43 -16.59
C SER A 95 -0.34 10.41 -17.47
N GLU A 96 0.83 10.87 -17.06
CA GLU A 96 1.58 11.88 -17.80
C GLU A 96 2.44 11.33 -18.93
N THR A 97 2.85 10.07 -18.85
CA THR A 97 3.65 9.42 -19.88
C THR A 97 2.82 8.57 -20.85
N SER A 98 1.55 8.28 -20.54
CA SER A 98 0.71 7.38 -21.32
C SER A 98 -0.18 8.10 -22.33
N PRO A 99 -0.27 7.63 -23.59
CA PRO A 99 -1.26 8.08 -24.58
C PRO A 99 -2.70 7.94 -24.03
N PRO A 100 -3.62 8.89 -24.32
CA PRO A 100 -5.01 8.89 -23.81
C PRO A 100 -5.76 7.58 -24.00
N GLU A 101 -5.47 6.84 -25.07
CA GLU A 101 -6.17 5.60 -25.46
C GLU A 101 -5.82 4.37 -24.62
N ILE A 102 -4.64 4.33 -23.95
CA ILE A 102 -4.17 3.17 -23.17
C ILE A 102 -3.94 3.46 -21.69
N ARG A 103 -4.20 4.69 -21.23
CA ARG A 103 -4.11 5.11 -19.82
C ARG A 103 -4.86 4.17 -18.87
N GLY A 104 -6.05 3.69 -19.27
CA GLY A 104 -6.84 2.75 -18.47
C GLY A 104 -6.14 1.40 -18.24
N ARG A 105 -5.60 0.78 -19.31
CA ARG A 105 -4.88 -0.50 -19.22
C ARG A 105 -3.55 -0.40 -18.48
N LEU A 106 -2.90 0.76 -18.54
CA LEU A 106 -1.67 1.00 -17.79
C LEU A 106 -1.95 1.20 -16.29
N ASN A 107 -3.10 1.76 -15.93
CA ASN A 107 -3.49 1.89 -14.52
C ASN A 107 -3.97 0.57 -13.88
N THR A 108 -4.36 -0.43 -14.69
CA THR A 108 -4.74 -1.76 -14.17
C THR A 108 -3.54 -2.61 -13.74
N LEU A 109 -2.34 -2.35 -14.28
CA LEU A 109 -1.13 -3.11 -14.00
C LEU A 109 -0.68 -2.98 -12.54
N PRO A 110 -0.48 -1.75 -12.00
CA PRO A 110 -0.19 -1.57 -10.59
C PRO A 110 -1.30 -2.12 -9.70
N GLN A 111 -2.57 -1.87 -10.04
CA GLN A 111 -3.72 -2.36 -9.25
C GLN A 111 -3.77 -3.89 -9.15
N PHE A 112 -3.46 -4.59 -10.25
CA PHE A 112 -3.33 -6.05 -10.22
C PHE A 112 -2.23 -6.49 -9.26
N THR A 113 -1.06 -5.85 -9.31
CA THR A 113 0.04 -6.15 -8.40
C THR A 113 -0.33 -5.88 -6.94
N GLY A 114 -1.06 -4.79 -6.65
CA GLY A 114 -1.54 -4.52 -5.29
C GLY A 114 -2.57 -5.53 -4.78
N SER A 115 -3.50 -5.96 -5.65
CA SER A 115 -4.43 -7.04 -5.33
C SER A 115 -3.71 -8.37 -5.08
N GLY A 116 -2.67 -8.66 -5.87
CA GLY A 116 -1.79 -9.82 -5.64
C GLY A 116 -1.09 -9.76 -4.29
N GLY A 117 -0.59 -8.59 -3.87
CA GLY A 117 0.02 -8.39 -2.56
C GLY A 117 -0.95 -8.66 -1.40
N MET A 118 -2.19 -8.18 -1.52
CA MET A 118 -3.26 -8.48 -0.56
C MET A 118 -3.56 -9.98 -0.50
N PHE A 119 -3.68 -10.64 -1.66
CA PHE A 119 -3.96 -12.08 -1.74
C PHE A 119 -2.91 -12.91 -1.01
N PHE A 120 -1.62 -12.68 -1.26
CA PHE A 120 -0.55 -13.43 -0.60
C PHE A 120 -0.50 -13.19 0.91
N SER A 121 -0.72 -11.95 1.35
CA SER A 121 -0.77 -11.63 2.77
C SER A 121 -1.94 -12.35 3.46
N TYR A 122 -3.14 -12.37 2.86
CA TYR A 122 -4.28 -13.13 3.40
C TYR A 122 -4.02 -14.64 3.42
N CYS A 123 -3.38 -15.20 2.40
CA CYS A 123 -2.97 -16.61 2.41
C CYS A 123 -2.00 -16.90 3.57
N MET A 124 -1.04 -16.00 3.84
CA MET A 124 -0.12 -16.14 4.96
C MET A 124 -0.84 -16.02 6.31
N ILE A 125 -1.73 -15.04 6.49
CA ILE A 125 -2.55 -14.87 7.70
C ILE A 125 -3.38 -16.13 7.96
N PHE A 126 -4.02 -16.66 6.91
CA PHE A 126 -4.75 -17.93 6.99
C PHE A 126 -3.84 -19.09 7.39
N ALA A 127 -2.65 -19.18 6.78
CA ALA A 127 -1.65 -20.19 7.14
C ALA A 127 -1.19 -20.08 8.60
N MET A 128 -1.03 -18.88 9.14
CA MET A 128 -0.70 -18.63 10.54
C MET A 128 -1.87 -18.91 11.50
N THR A 129 -3.10 -18.99 10.99
CA THR A 129 -4.30 -19.35 11.76
C THR A 129 -4.54 -20.87 11.80
N LEU A 130 -3.95 -21.64 10.87
CA LEU A 130 -4.07 -23.10 10.83
C LEU A 130 -3.40 -23.87 11.99
N PRO A 131 -2.22 -23.48 12.52
CA PRO A 131 -1.65 -24.18 13.68
C PRO A 131 -2.55 -23.97 14.91
N PRO A 132 -2.81 -25.02 15.71
CA PRO A 132 -3.53 -24.86 16.97
C PRO A 132 -2.68 -23.97 17.89
N SER A 133 -3.33 -22.96 18.47
CA SER A 133 -2.75 -22.11 19.52
C SER A 133 -2.01 -23.00 20.52
N PRO A 134 -0.71 -22.77 20.80
CA PRO A 134 -0.12 -23.27 22.03
C PRO A 134 -0.96 -22.68 23.16
N ASN A 135 -1.52 -23.54 24.00
CA ASN A 135 -2.30 -23.14 25.18
C ASN A 135 -1.41 -22.40 26.19
#